data_AF-A0A0S7BK96-F1
#
_entry.id   AF-A0A0S7BK96-F1
#
_cell.length_a   1.000
_cell.length_b   1.000
_cell.length_c   1.000
_cell.angle_alpha   90.00
_cell.angle_beta   90.00
_cell.angle_gamma   90.00
#
_symmetry.space_group_name_H-M   'P 1'
#
loop_
_entity.id
_entity.type
_entity.pdbx_description
1 polymer ?
#
loop_
_entity_poly.entity_id
_entity_poly.type
_entity_poly.pdbx_seq_one_letter_code
_entity_poly.pdbx_strand_id
1 'polypeptide(L)'
;MKMRTEHKILLLFCLFFLLLPNMAAGAQSPIPPDRAQQVLNLLAIESQNLLDFASRIASGDGSAFETVQKQFSVSIENFSYLMGDFHPELTDAFWEIYNNFLPDAGSANETALRCQQLRQTVYQYMSAVDGILNPPQSISTYTECIEAGYYAADGTCFIGGNLVYDENGYITGLYNADCFDELNYYQGSCWYCEYGNNMNGCNDRP
;
A
#
# COMPACT_ATOMS: atom_id res chain seq x y z
N MET A 1 21.05 -49.88 -8.44
CA MET A 1 20.49 -49.07 -9.54
C MET A 1 19.31 -48.24 -9.00
N LYS A 2 19.61 -47.14 -8.29
CA LYS A 2 18.58 -46.33 -7.60
C LYS A 2 18.99 -44.84 -7.43
N MET A 3 19.89 -44.32 -8.27
CA MET A 3 20.35 -42.92 -8.22
C MET A 3 19.97 -42.09 -9.46
N ARG A 4 19.30 -42.70 -10.46
CA ARG A 4 19.06 -42.03 -11.76
C ARG A 4 17.77 -41.20 -11.81
N THR A 5 16.89 -41.35 -10.82
CA THR A 5 15.58 -40.69 -10.78
C THR A 5 15.62 -39.34 -10.05
N GLU A 6 16.45 -39.21 -9.02
CA GLU A 6 16.48 -37.99 -8.19
C GLU A 6 17.17 -36.81 -8.88
N HIS A 7 18.14 -37.06 -9.76
CA HIS A 7 18.77 -35.99 -10.56
C HIS A 7 17.80 -35.39 -11.59
N LYS A 8 16.80 -36.14 -12.06
CA LYS A 8 15.81 -35.64 -13.02
C LYS A 8 14.80 -34.70 -12.38
N ILE A 9 14.47 -34.91 -11.10
CA ILE A 9 13.53 -34.07 -10.35
C ILE A 9 14.21 -32.74 -9.98
N LEU A 10 15.49 -32.76 -9.61
CA LEU A 10 16.26 -31.54 -9.31
C LEU A 10 16.49 -30.68 -10.57
N LEU A 11 16.79 -31.31 -11.71
CA LEU A 11 16.92 -30.62 -13.01
C LEU A 11 15.59 -30.03 -13.50
N LEU A 12 14.45 -30.66 -13.22
CA LEU A 12 13.13 -30.10 -13.55
C LEU A 12 12.81 -28.87 -12.71
N PHE A 13 13.17 -28.86 -11.42
CA PHE A 13 12.99 -27.70 -10.54
C PHE A 13 13.87 -26.51 -10.95
N CYS A 14 15.12 -26.74 -11.37
CA CYS A 14 15.98 -25.67 -11.88
C CYS A 14 15.51 -25.11 -13.23
N LEU A 15 14.92 -25.93 -14.11
CA LEU A 15 14.38 -25.44 -15.39
C LEU A 15 13.08 -24.63 -15.23
N PHE A 16 12.27 -24.92 -14.21
CA PHE A 16 11.03 -24.18 -13.95
C PHE A 16 11.30 -22.75 -13.46
N PHE A 17 12.41 -22.54 -12.75
CA PHE A 17 12.87 -21.20 -12.35
C PHE A 17 13.44 -20.37 -13.51
N LEU A 18 13.84 -21.00 -14.63
CA LEU A 18 14.42 -20.32 -15.80
C LEU A 18 13.40 -19.98 -16.89
N LEU A 19 12.13 -20.39 -16.72
CA LEU A 19 11.05 -20.18 -17.69
C LEU A 19 10.08 -19.06 -17.30
N LEU A 20 10.37 -18.31 -16.23
CA LEU A 20 9.72 -17.02 -16.05
C LEU A 20 10.11 -16.15 -17.24
N PRO A 21 9.14 -15.63 -18.03
CA PRO A 21 9.47 -14.70 -19.08
C PRO A 21 10.27 -13.57 -18.45
N ASN A 22 11.47 -13.32 -18.97
CA ASN A 22 12.14 -12.03 -18.87
C ASN A 22 11.20 -11.02 -19.53
N MET A 23 10.15 -10.62 -18.82
CA MET A 23 9.45 -9.39 -19.06
C MET A 23 10.54 -8.35 -18.89
N ALA A 24 10.97 -7.76 -20.01
CA ALA A 24 11.68 -6.50 -19.95
C ALA A 24 10.78 -5.58 -19.14
N ALA A 25 11.15 -5.35 -17.89
CA ALA A 25 10.45 -4.44 -17.01
C ALA A 25 10.51 -3.09 -17.70
N GLY A 26 9.40 -2.66 -18.29
CA GLY A 26 9.17 -1.23 -18.39
C GLY A 26 9.37 -0.70 -16.97
N ALA A 27 10.19 0.33 -16.82
CA ALA A 27 10.47 0.90 -15.50
C ALA A 27 9.14 1.35 -14.88
N GLN A 28 8.54 0.46 -14.10
CA GLN A 28 7.33 0.74 -13.35
C GLN A 28 7.74 1.76 -12.30
N SER A 29 7.03 2.89 -12.25
CA SER A 29 7.39 3.94 -11.31
C SER A 29 7.36 3.34 -9.90
N PRO A 30 8.48 3.33 -9.16
CA PRO A 30 8.48 2.81 -7.81
C PRO A 30 7.53 3.68 -6.98
N ILE A 31 6.82 3.04 -6.05
CA ILE A 31 6.06 3.78 -5.03
C ILE A 31 7.06 4.55 -4.15
N PRO A 32 6.79 5.82 -3.81
CA PRO A 32 7.64 6.56 -2.89
C PRO A 32 7.80 5.85 -1.54
N PRO A 33 9.00 5.83 -0.93
CA PRO A 33 9.27 5.09 0.30
C PRO A 33 8.35 5.45 1.47
N ASP A 34 8.04 6.73 1.63
CA ASP A 34 7.12 7.26 2.65
C ASP A 34 5.68 6.75 2.42
N ARG A 35 5.22 6.76 1.17
CA ARG A 35 3.91 6.20 0.79
C ARG A 35 3.87 4.68 0.94
N ALA A 36 4.97 3.97 0.65
CA ALA A 36 5.06 2.53 0.84
C ALA A 36 4.84 2.13 2.30
N GLN A 37 5.49 2.82 3.23
CA GLN A 37 5.27 2.58 4.66
C GLN A 37 3.82 2.88 5.07
N GLN A 38 3.23 3.95 4.54
CA GLN A 38 1.82 4.30 4.80
C GLN A 38 0.86 3.22 4.29
N VAL A 39 1.05 2.73 3.07
CA VAL A 39 0.26 1.62 2.49
C VAL A 39 0.34 0.38 3.39
N LEU A 40 1.54 -0.03 3.78
CA LEU A 40 1.73 -1.23 4.62
C LEU A 40 1.05 -1.09 5.99
N ASN A 41 1.06 0.12 6.56
CA ASN A 41 0.38 0.41 7.84
C ASN A 41 -1.13 0.34 7.68
N LEU A 42 -1.70 0.98 6.66
CA LEU A 42 -3.14 0.96 6.43
C LEU A 42 -3.64 -0.44 6.08
N LEU A 43 -2.88 -1.20 5.28
CA LEU A 43 -3.19 -2.60 5.01
C LEU A 43 -3.20 -3.45 6.27
N ALA A 44 -2.26 -3.22 7.19
CA ALA A 44 -2.23 -3.93 8.47
C ALA A 44 -3.49 -3.64 9.30
N ILE A 45 -3.91 -2.38 9.37
CA ILE A 45 -5.12 -1.95 10.09
C ILE A 45 -6.37 -2.56 9.46
N GLU A 46 -6.55 -2.40 8.14
CA GLU A 46 -7.73 -2.91 7.45
C GLU A 46 -7.85 -4.43 7.55
N SER A 47 -6.72 -5.14 7.34
CA SER A 47 -6.72 -6.60 7.45
C SER A 47 -7.04 -7.09 8.87
N GLN A 48 -6.70 -6.30 9.91
CA GLN A 48 -7.08 -6.59 11.29
C GLN A 48 -8.56 -6.29 11.54
N ASN A 49 -9.08 -5.17 11.04
CA ASN A 49 -10.50 -4.82 11.14
C ASN A 49 -11.39 -5.90 10.51
N LEU A 50 -11.01 -6.42 9.34
CA LEU A 50 -11.71 -7.53 8.68
C LEU A 50 -11.66 -8.82 9.51
N LEU A 51 -10.52 -9.13 10.14
CA LEU A 51 -10.38 -10.29 11.02
C LEU A 51 -11.23 -10.16 12.30
N ASP A 52 -11.28 -8.97 12.89
CA ASP A 52 -12.11 -8.67 14.05
C ASP A 52 -13.59 -8.79 13.70
N PHE A 53 -13.99 -8.29 12.54
CA PHE A 53 -15.34 -8.48 12.01
C PHE A 53 -15.66 -9.96 11.77
N ALA A 54 -14.75 -10.73 11.16
CA ALA A 54 -14.92 -12.15 10.93
C ALA A 54 -15.17 -12.93 12.24
N SER A 55 -14.48 -12.54 13.32
CA SER A 55 -14.67 -13.10 14.66
C SER A 55 -16.03 -12.76 15.27
N ARG A 56 -16.50 -11.52 15.07
CA ARG A 56 -17.82 -11.06 15.54
C ARG A 56 -18.96 -11.78 14.83
N ILE A 57 -18.92 -11.86 13.50
CA ILE A 57 -19.98 -12.52 12.72
C ILE A 57 -20.00 -14.03 12.98
N ALA A 58 -18.85 -14.68 13.21
CA ALA A 58 -18.78 -16.07 13.65
C ALA A 58 -19.43 -16.30 15.02
N SER A 59 -19.48 -15.26 15.86
CA SER A 59 -20.18 -15.24 17.15
C SER A 59 -21.68 -14.88 17.02
N GLY A 60 -22.17 -14.66 15.79
CA GLY A 60 -23.56 -14.33 15.50
C GLY A 60 -23.87 -12.83 15.41
N ASP A 61 -22.88 -11.95 15.51
CA ASP A 61 -23.05 -10.49 15.37
C ASP A 61 -22.56 -9.99 14.00
N GLY A 62 -23.47 -9.95 13.03
CA GLY A 62 -23.23 -9.37 11.70
C GLY A 62 -23.68 -7.91 11.55
N SER A 63 -24.11 -7.25 12.64
CA SER A 63 -24.78 -5.93 12.58
C SER A 63 -23.93 -4.81 11.97
N ALA A 64 -22.60 -4.95 12.01
CA ALA A 64 -21.64 -3.97 11.49
C ALA A 64 -21.24 -4.21 10.03
N PHE A 65 -21.84 -5.18 9.32
CA PHE A 65 -21.41 -5.56 7.98
C PHE A 65 -21.34 -4.38 7.00
N GLU A 66 -22.41 -3.59 6.88
CA GLU A 66 -22.46 -2.48 5.92
C GLU A 66 -21.38 -1.42 6.22
N THR A 67 -21.12 -1.16 7.51
CA THR A 67 -20.07 -0.24 7.94
C THR A 67 -18.68 -0.78 7.58
N VAL A 68 -18.41 -2.05 7.88
CA VAL A 68 -17.13 -2.70 7.57
C VAL A 68 -16.90 -2.78 6.07
N GLN A 69 -17.95 -3.12 5.30
CA GLN A 69 -17.89 -3.13 3.84
C GLN A 69 -17.57 -1.74 3.29
N LYS A 70 -18.27 -0.69 3.75
CA LYS A 70 -17.97 0.69 3.34
C LYS A 70 -16.53 1.08 3.70
N GLN A 71 -16.08 0.79 4.93
CA GLN A 71 -14.71 1.06 5.37
C GLN A 71 -13.69 0.36 4.48
N PHE A 72 -13.92 -0.91 4.15
CA PHE A 72 -13.03 -1.65 3.27
C PHE A 72 -12.94 -0.99 1.88
N SER A 73 -14.06 -0.57 1.28
CA SER A 73 -14.02 0.14 -0.01
C SER A 73 -13.22 1.44 0.04
N VAL A 74 -13.34 2.21 1.12
CA VAL A 74 -12.57 3.45 1.33
C VAL A 74 -11.08 3.14 1.53
N SER A 75 -10.76 2.08 2.29
CA SER A 75 -9.39 1.62 2.46
C SER A 75 -8.75 1.21 1.13
N ILE A 76 -9.49 0.53 0.24
CA ILE A 76 -9.00 0.18 -1.10
C ILE A 76 -8.65 1.43 -1.91
N GLU A 77 -9.54 2.41 -1.94
CA GLU A 77 -9.29 3.70 -2.60
C GLU A 77 -8.05 4.41 -2.04
N ASN A 78 -7.84 4.37 -0.73
CA ASN A 78 -6.65 4.94 -0.08
C ASN A 78 -5.37 4.18 -0.42
N PHE A 79 -5.41 2.85 -0.49
CA PHE A 79 -4.26 2.06 -0.95
C PHE A 79 -3.92 2.41 -2.40
N SER A 80 -4.92 2.49 -3.27
CA SER A 80 -4.75 2.83 -4.69
C SER A 80 -4.16 4.22 -4.87
N TYR A 81 -4.64 5.21 -4.11
CA TYR A 81 -4.07 6.56 -4.14
C TYR A 81 -2.58 6.58 -3.75
N LEU A 82 -2.20 5.87 -2.69
CA LEU A 82 -0.82 5.85 -2.23
C LEU A 82 0.10 5.03 -3.14
N MET A 83 -0.39 3.90 -3.68
CA MET A 83 0.36 3.05 -4.59
C MET A 83 0.53 3.67 -5.99
N GLY A 84 -0.44 4.48 -6.44
CA GLY A 84 -0.43 5.03 -7.80
C GLY A 84 -0.34 3.92 -8.84
N ASP A 85 0.63 4.01 -9.76
CA ASP A 85 0.86 3.04 -10.83
C ASP A 85 1.70 1.81 -10.40
N PHE A 86 2.04 1.71 -9.11
CA PHE A 86 2.79 0.57 -8.58
C PHE A 86 1.90 -0.68 -8.56
N HIS A 87 2.16 -1.61 -9.49
CA HIS A 87 1.43 -2.87 -9.67
C HIS A 87 -0.11 -2.69 -9.63
N PRO A 88 -0.72 -2.09 -10.67
CA PRO A 88 -2.16 -1.81 -10.69
C PRO A 88 -3.02 -3.07 -10.46
N GLU A 89 -2.53 -4.25 -10.80
CA GLU A 89 -3.17 -5.54 -10.53
C GLU A 89 -3.41 -5.81 -9.03
N LEU A 90 -2.66 -5.18 -8.13
CA LEU A 90 -2.88 -5.27 -6.69
C LEU A 90 -4.18 -4.59 -6.27
N THR A 91 -4.46 -3.42 -6.84
CA THR A 91 -5.71 -2.69 -6.62
C THR A 91 -6.89 -3.52 -7.12
N ASP A 92 -6.77 -4.10 -8.32
CA ASP A 92 -7.81 -4.97 -8.88
C ASP A 92 -8.09 -6.19 -7.99
N ALA A 93 -7.04 -6.80 -7.43
CA ALA A 93 -7.18 -7.92 -6.51
C ALA A 93 -7.92 -7.52 -5.21
N PHE A 94 -7.68 -6.32 -4.67
CA PHE A 94 -8.45 -5.83 -3.52
C PHE A 94 -9.93 -5.64 -3.85
N TRP A 95 -10.24 -5.05 -5.00
CA TRP A 95 -11.63 -4.90 -5.45
C TRP A 95 -12.32 -6.24 -5.69
N GLU A 96 -11.59 -7.24 -6.19
CA GLU A 96 -12.12 -8.60 -6.32
C GLU A 96 -12.50 -9.19 -4.95
N ILE A 97 -11.67 -9.01 -3.92
CA ILE A 97 -11.97 -9.45 -2.56
C ILE A 97 -13.23 -8.73 -2.04
N TYR A 98 -13.30 -7.41 -2.23
CA TYR A 98 -14.44 -6.59 -1.82
C TYR A 98 -15.75 -7.02 -2.51
N ASN A 99 -15.72 -7.24 -3.82
CA ASN A 99 -16.91 -7.60 -4.59
C ASN A 99 -17.48 -8.98 -4.21
N ASN A 100 -16.65 -9.85 -3.62
CA ASN A 100 -17.07 -11.16 -3.11
C ASN A 100 -17.36 -11.16 -1.59
N PHE A 101 -17.27 -10.00 -0.92
CA PHE A 101 -17.51 -9.91 0.52
C PHE A 101 -19.01 -9.86 0.82
N LEU A 102 -19.50 -10.88 1.52
CA LEU A 102 -20.90 -11.14 1.84
C LEU A 102 -21.14 -11.14 3.36
N PRO A 103 -22.38 -10.86 3.81
CA PRO A 103 -22.75 -10.76 5.23
C PRO A 103 -22.90 -12.14 5.91
N ASP A 104 -21.90 -13.01 5.77
CA ASP A 104 -21.85 -14.31 6.41
C ASP A 104 -20.44 -14.64 6.93
N ALA A 105 -20.37 -15.55 7.91
CA ALA A 105 -19.12 -15.86 8.59
C ALA A 105 -18.09 -16.60 7.72
N GLY A 106 -18.53 -17.31 6.68
CA GLY A 106 -17.62 -17.96 5.73
C GLY A 106 -16.92 -16.91 4.89
N SER A 107 -17.71 -16.03 4.26
CA SER A 107 -17.20 -14.93 3.45
C SER A 107 -16.31 -13.98 4.26
N ALA A 108 -16.71 -13.57 5.47
CA ALA A 108 -15.90 -12.68 6.30
C ALA A 108 -14.52 -13.26 6.66
N ASN A 109 -14.45 -14.56 6.99
CA ASN A 109 -13.18 -15.23 7.25
C ASN A 109 -12.30 -15.32 5.98
N GLU A 110 -12.92 -15.63 4.83
CA GLU A 110 -12.21 -15.66 3.55
C GLU A 110 -11.67 -14.29 3.17
N THR A 111 -12.49 -13.25 3.27
CA THR A 111 -12.11 -11.85 3.01
C THR A 111 -10.94 -11.43 3.90
N ALA A 112 -11.00 -11.71 5.21
CA ALA A 112 -9.90 -11.41 6.14
C ALA A 112 -8.61 -12.15 5.77
N LEU A 113 -8.70 -13.44 5.44
CA LEU A 113 -7.54 -14.24 5.02
C LEU A 113 -6.91 -13.73 3.72
N ARG A 114 -7.74 -13.46 2.70
CA ARG A 114 -7.28 -12.92 1.41
C ARG A 114 -6.66 -11.54 1.58
N CYS A 115 -7.19 -10.69 2.45
CA CYS A 115 -6.62 -9.38 2.76
C CYS A 115 -5.20 -9.53 3.36
N GLN A 116 -5.01 -10.43 4.33
CA GLN A 116 -3.67 -10.71 4.91
C GLN A 116 -2.70 -11.29 3.88
N GLN A 117 -3.17 -12.19 2.99
CA GLN A 117 -2.36 -12.73 1.91
C GLN A 117 -1.92 -11.62 0.94
N LEU A 118 -2.85 -10.77 0.53
CA LEU A 118 -2.56 -9.70 -0.42
C LEU A 118 -1.64 -8.64 0.21
N ARG A 119 -1.79 -8.33 1.51
CA ARG A 119 -0.83 -7.51 2.26
C ARG A 119 0.58 -8.08 2.19
N GLN A 120 0.74 -9.39 2.35
CA GLN A 120 2.04 -10.05 2.23
C GLN A 120 2.59 -9.96 0.79
N THR A 121 1.74 -10.08 -0.22
CA THR A 121 2.11 -9.90 -1.63
C THR A 121 2.57 -8.46 -1.92
N VAL A 122 1.84 -7.45 -1.45
CA VAL A 122 2.23 -6.03 -1.56
C VAL A 122 3.62 -5.81 -0.96
N TYR A 123 3.85 -6.32 0.27
CA TYR A 123 5.18 -6.24 0.91
C TYR A 123 6.27 -6.90 0.07
N GLN A 124 5.99 -8.09 -0.50
CA GLN A 124 6.96 -8.80 -1.34
C GLN A 124 7.34 -7.99 -2.58
N TYR A 125 6.36 -7.40 -3.27
CA TYR A 125 6.64 -6.54 -4.43
C TYR A 125 7.45 -5.30 -4.03
N MET A 126 7.08 -4.63 -2.94
CA MET A 126 7.87 -3.49 -2.43
C MET A 126 9.30 -3.90 -2.05
N SER A 127 9.48 -5.08 -1.46
CA SER A 127 10.82 -5.58 -1.05
C SER A 127 11.71 -5.97 -2.23
N ALA A 128 11.14 -6.24 -3.39
CA ALA A 128 11.88 -6.61 -4.60
C ALA A 128 12.48 -5.39 -5.32
N VAL A 129 12.07 -4.17 -4.95
CA VAL A 129 12.56 -2.92 -5.54
C VAL A 129 13.43 -2.20 -4.53
N ASP A 130 14.68 -1.95 -4.91
CA ASP A 130 15.65 -1.26 -4.05
C ASP A 130 15.18 0.17 -3.71
N GLY A 131 15.49 0.63 -2.51
CA GLY A 131 15.12 1.96 -2.03
C GLY A 131 13.68 2.13 -1.52
N ILE A 132 12.73 1.23 -1.78
CA ILE A 132 11.33 1.39 -1.32
C ILE A 132 11.20 1.15 0.19
N LEU A 133 11.58 -0.03 0.67
CA LEU A 133 11.44 -0.39 2.09
C LEU A 133 12.68 -0.02 2.93
N ASN A 134 13.79 0.29 2.26
CA ASN A 134 15.04 0.69 2.90
C ASN A 134 15.60 1.93 2.17
N PRO A 135 14.88 3.06 2.18
CA PRO A 135 15.36 4.27 1.52
C PRO A 135 16.62 4.81 2.20
N PRO A 136 17.42 5.64 1.50
CA PRO A 136 18.49 6.40 2.13
C PRO A 136 17.96 7.21 3.33
N GLN A 137 18.65 7.07 4.46
CA GLN A 137 18.26 7.69 5.74
C GLN A 137 18.86 9.10 5.92
N SER A 138 19.91 9.41 5.16
CA SER A 138 20.60 10.70 5.20
C SER A 138 20.28 11.47 3.94
N ILE A 139 19.26 12.33 4.01
CA ILE A 139 18.88 13.26 2.95
C ILE A 139 19.16 14.67 3.45
N SER A 140 19.89 15.45 2.66
CA SER A 140 20.33 16.80 3.02
C SER A 140 19.96 17.88 2.01
N THR A 141 19.46 17.48 0.84
CA THR A 141 19.04 18.41 -0.21
C THR A 141 17.76 17.94 -0.90
N TYR A 142 17.08 18.86 -1.57
CA TYR A 142 15.96 18.54 -2.47
C TYR A 142 16.35 17.50 -3.52
N THR A 143 17.50 17.67 -4.18
CA THR A 143 17.96 16.74 -5.22
C THR A 143 18.15 15.33 -4.66
N GLU A 144 18.81 15.18 -3.50
CA GLU A 144 18.96 13.89 -2.84
C GLU A 144 17.61 13.26 -2.47
N CYS A 145 16.64 14.08 -2.06
CA CYS A 145 15.28 13.63 -1.75
C CYS A 145 14.57 13.03 -2.98
N ILE A 146 14.65 13.73 -4.12
CA ILE A 146 14.10 13.25 -5.40
C ILE A 146 14.83 12.01 -5.91
N GLU A 147 16.16 12.00 -5.84
CA GLU A 147 16.99 10.85 -6.27
C GLU A 147 16.72 9.60 -5.41
N ALA A 148 16.43 9.79 -4.13
CA ALA A 148 15.99 8.74 -3.22
C ALA A 148 14.54 8.27 -3.47
N GLY A 149 13.80 8.94 -4.37
CA GLY A 149 12.45 8.56 -4.78
C GLY A 149 11.34 8.94 -3.80
N TYR A 150 11.60 9.85 -2.86
CA TYR A 150 10.56 10.36 -1.95
C TYR A 150 9.45 11.10 -2.69
N TYR A 151 8.28 11.17 -2.07
CA TYR A 151 7.13 11.83 -2.67
C TYR A 151 7.40 13.32 -2.89
N ALA A 152 7.14 13.81 -4.09
CA ALA A 152 7.30 15.21 -4.43
C ALA A 152 6.06 15.78 -5.13
N ALA A 153 5.68 16.98 -4.71
CA ALA A 153 4.58 17.74 -5.28
C ALA A 153 4.88 19.24 -5.18
N ASP A 154 4.47 20.01 -6.19
CA ASP A 154 4.59 21.47 -6.22
C ASP A 154 6.00 22.01 -5.88
N GLY A 155 7.05 21.33 -6.37
CA GLY A 155 8.45 21.70 -6.12
C GLY A 155 8.94 21.43 -4.70
N THR A 156 8.20 20.66 -3.92
CA THR A 156 8.55 20.25 -2.56
C THR A 156 8.69 18.72 -2.51
N CYS A 157 9.76 18.23 -1.91
CA CYS A 157 9.97 16.80 -1.65
C CYS A 157 9.72 16.50 -0.17
N PHE A 158 8.82 15.57 0.12
CA PHE A 158 8.30 15.25 1.44
C PHE A 158 8.90 13.95 1.97
N ILE A 159 9.21 13.93 3.27
CA ILE A 159 9.72 12.76 3.98
C ILE A 159 8.83 12.52 5.21
N GLY A 160 8.15 11.37 5.22
CA GLY A 160 7.30 10.97 6.34
C GLY A 160 6.02 11.81 6.42
N GLY A 161 5.65 12.22 7.63
CA GLY A 161 4.40 12.94 7.92
C GLY A 161 3.20 12.03 8.22
N ASN A 162 2.11 12.65 8.65
CA ASN A 162 0.87 12.02 9.06
C ASN A 162 -0.21 12.23 8.01
N LEU A 163 -0.79 11.15 7.51
CA LEU A 163 -1.94 11.22 6.61
C LEU A 163 -3.12 11.95 7.28
N VAL A 164 -3.78 12.79 6.50
CA VAL A 164 -5.00 13.50 6.88
C VAL A 164 -6.16 12.95 6.07
N TYR A 165 -7.32 12.82 6.70
CA TYR A 165 -8.51 12.20 6.13
C TYR A 165 -9.71 13.13 6.20
N ASP A 166 -10.63 13.00 5.24
CA ASP A 166 -11.96 13.60 5.34
C ASP A 166 -12.89 12.83 6.31
N GLU A 167 -14.12 13.32 6.50
CA GLU A 167 -15.12 12.69 7.36
C GLU A 167 -15.55 11.29 6.88
N ASN A 168 -15.33 10.96 5.60
CA ASN A 168 -15.63 9.66 5.02
C ASN A 168 -14.43 8.69 5.09
N GLY A 169 -13.26 9.17 5.53
CA GLY A 169 -12.04 8.39 5.66
C GLY A 169 -11.14 8.37 4.43
N TYR A 170 -11.39 9.21 3.41
CA TYR A 170 -10.48 9.32 2.27
C TYR A 170 -9.28 10.19 2.63
N ILE A 171 -8.09 9.80 2.16
CA ILE A 171 -6.89 10.63 2.30
C ILE A 171 -7.08 11.93 1.51
N THR A 172 -6.91 13.06 2.20
CA THR A 172 -7.00 14.43 1.64
C THR A 172 -5.65 15.14 1.64
N GLY A 173 -4.66 14.60 2.35
CA GLY A 173 -3.35 15.20 2.43
C GLY A 173 -2.41 14.56 3.44
N LEU A 174 -1.37 15.31 3.79
CA LEU A 174 -0.26 14.92 4.65
C LEU A 174 0.17 16.11 5.49
N TYR A 175 0.25 15.98 6.83
CA TYR A 175 0.71 17.03 7.75
C TYR A 175 1.96 16.62 8.52
N ASN A 176 2.70 17.62 9.01
CA ASN A 176 3.88 17.45 9.86
C ASN A 176 4.97 16.58 9.19
N ALA A 177 5.10 16.68 7.88
CA ALA A 177 6.20 16.07 7.15
C ALA A 177 7.47 16.92 7.30
N ASP A 178 8.62 16.25 7.27
CA ASP A 178 9.86 16.90 6.89
C ASP A 178 9.81 17.19 5.39
N CYS A 179 10.34 18.31 4.93
CA CYS A 179 10.45 18.55 3.49
C CYS A 179 11.61 19.42 3.10
N PHE A 180 11.96 19.32 1.81
CA PHE A 180 12.87 20.20 1.12
C PHE A 180 12.10 20.95 0.04
N ASP A 181 12.25 22.27 0.00
CA ASP A 181 12.10 23.02 -1.24
C ASP A 181 13.47 23.14 -1.92
N GLU A 182 13.56 23.81 -3.08
CA GLU A 182 14.83 23.96 -3.82
C GLU A 182 15.97 24.62 -3.00
N LEU A 183 15.66 25.34 -1.91
CA LEU A 183 16.59 26.19 -1.19
C LEU A 183 16.75 25.84 0.30
N ASN A 184 15.72 25.26 0.93
CA ASN A 184 15.58 25.15 2.38
C ASN A 184 15.07 23.77 2.79
N TYR A 185 15.44 23.40 4.01
CA TYR A 185 14.88 22.26 4.73
C TYR A 185 13.92 22.76 5.81
N TYR A 186 12.78 22.08 5.92
CA TYR A 186 11.74 22.34 6.91
C TYR A 186 11.45 21.06 7.68
N GLN A 187 11.80 21.05 8.96
CA GLN A 187 11.55 19.89 9.82
C GLN A 187 10.11 19.93 10.36
N GLY A 188 9.36 18.85 10.15
CA GLY A 188 8.07 18.54 10.80
C GLY A 188 6.98 19.59 10.63
N SER A 189 7.06 20.45 9.62
CA SER A 189 6.18 21.61 9.44
C SER A 189 5.53 21.67 8.07
N CYS A 190 5.90 20.76 7.17
CA CYS A 190 5.36 20.72 5.83
C CYS A 190 4.02 20.01 5.82
N TRP A 191 3.17 20.48 4.92
CA TRP A 191 1.86 19.93 4.68
C TRP A 191 1.57 19.95 3.18
N TYR A 192 0.83 18.96 2.73
CA TYR A 192 0.36 18.81 1.37
C TYR A 192 -1.13 18.51 1.39
N CYS A 193 -1.89 19.12 0.47
CA CYS A 193 -3.32 18.90 0.32
C CYS A 193 -3.65 18.55 -1.12
N GLU A 194 -4.12 17.32 -1.34
CA GLU A 194 -4.40 16.76 -2.66
C GLU A 194 -5.49 17.56 -3.39
N TYR A 195 -6.53 17.97 -2.65
CA TYR A 195 -7.71 18.67 -3.21
C TYR A 195 -7.69 20.17 -2.92
N GLY A 196 -6.49 20.73 -2.71
CA GLY A 196 -6.30 22.11 -2.24
C GLY A 196 -6.67 22.29 -0.77
N ASN A 197 -6.55 23.53 -0.29
CA ASN A 197 -6.73 23.86 1.11
C ASN A 197 -7.63 25.09 1.32
N ASN A 198 -8.16 25.19 2.54
CA ASN A 198 -8.87 26.34 3.06
C ASN A 198 -8.30 26.73 4.45
N MET A 199 -8.94 27.68 5.15
CA MET A 199 -8.46 28.16 6.45
C MET A 199 -8.44 27.10 7.56
N ASN A 200 -9.17 25.99 7.38
CA ASN A 200 -9.29 24.90 8.35
C ASN A 200 -8.41 23.69 8.00
N GLY A 201 -7.74 23.70 6.84
CA GLY A 201 -6.89 22.58 6.40
C GLY A 201 -7.14 22.14 4.96
N CYS A 202 -6.79 20.89 4.64
CA CYS A 202 -7.08 20.28 3.35
C CYS A 202 -8.58 20.19 3.08
N ASN A 203 -8.97 20.37 1.82
CA ASN A 203 -10.35 20.16 1.39
C ASN A 203 -10.67 18.66 1.33
N ASP A 204 -11.95 18.35 1.50
CA ASP A 204 -12.47 17.00 1.30
C ASP A 204 -12.37 16.55 -0.16
N ARG A 205 -12.44 15.23 -0.39
CA ARG A 205 -12.48 14.66 -1.74
C ARG A 205 -13.75 15.16 -2.47
N PRO A 206 -13.64 15.70 -3.71
CA PRO A 206 -14.77 16.22 -4.48
C PRO A 206 -15.83 15.19 -4.89
#